data_AF-A0A2M7J125-F1
#
_entry.id   AF-A0A2M7J125-F1
#
_cell.length_a   1.000
_cell.length_b   1.000
_cell.length_c   1.000
_cell.angle_alpha   90.00
_cell.angle_beta   90.00
_cell.angle_gamma   90.00
#
_symmetry.space_group_name_H-M   'P 1'
#
loop_
_entity.id
_entity.type
_entity.pdbx_description
1 polymer ?
#
loop_
_entity_poly.entity_id
_entity_poly.type
_entity_poly.pdbx_seq_one_letter_code
_entity_poly.pdbx_strand_id
1 'polypeptide(L)'
;MKPNIAIKLAQLSERLQEVNQLLCSEDATKDMEGYLKLNRERAELEPVVELFHAYTSCAGNIAAAREMAEDPEMREFADDEIKQGEARLVQLD
;
A
#
# COMPACT_ATOMS: atom_id res chain seq x y z
N MET A 1 7.30 4.03 -11.23
CA MET A 1 7.62 4.93 -10.08
C MET A 1 9.12 5.21 -9.95
N LYS A 2 9.54 6.45 -9.61
CA LYS A 2 10.95 6.78 -9.34
C LYS A 2 11.40 6.17 -8.00
N PRO A 3 12.65 5.63 -7.86
CA PRO A 3 13.09 4.95 -6.64
C PRO A 3 12.98 5.80 -5.37
N ASN A 4 13.27 7.11 -5.48
CA ASN A 4 13.20 8.03 -4.34
C ASN A 4 11.76 8.24 -3.83
N ILE A 5 10.78 8.25 -4.73
CA ILE A 5 9.36 8.38 -4.35
C ILE A 5 8.89 7.11 -3.64
N ALA A 6 9.30 5.93 -4.12
CA ALA A 6 8.98 4.65 -3.48
C ALA A 6 9.47 4.59 -2.03
N ILE A 7 10.71 5.04 -1.78
CA ILE A 7 11.30 5.09 -0.44
C ILE A 7 10.49 6.03 0.47
N LYS A 8 10.11 7.21 -0.04
CA LYS A 8 9.28 8.15 0.74
C LYS A 8 7.91 7.58 1.08
N LEU A 9 7.24 6.92 0.13
CA LEU A 9 5.94 6.29 0.37
C LEU A 9 6.03 5.14 1.38
N ALA A 10 7.13 4.36 1.35
CA ALA A 10 7.41 3.35 2.37
C ALA A 10 7.59 4.00 3.76
N GLN A 11 8.31 5.11 3.86
CA GLN A 11 8.44 5.86 5.13
C GLN A 11 7.09 6.40 5.63
N LEU A 12 6.24 6.90 4.74
CA LEU A 12 4.88 7.34 5.10
C LEU A 12 4.02 6.17 5.59
N SER A 13 4.17 4.99 4.99
CA SER A 13 3.51 3.77 5.45
C SER A 13 3.95 3.36 6.85
N GLU A 14 5.27 3.38 7.13
CA GLU A 14 5.81 3.11 8.46
C GLU A 14 5.28 4.13 9.49
N ARG A 15 5.24 5.40 9.11
CA ARG A 15 4.72 6.48 9.95
C ARG A 15 3.22 6.29 10.26
N LEU A 16 2.41 5.92 9.28
CA LEU A 16 0.99 5.63 9.51
C LEU A 16 0.80 4.48 10.51
N GLN A 17 1.61 3.43 10.40
CA GLN A 17 1.59 2.32 11.35
C GLN A 17 1.98 2.77 12.76
N GLU A 18 3.02 3.59 12.90
CA GLU A 18 3.43 4.18 14.18
C GLU A 18 2.32 5.03 14.79
N VAL A 19 1.72 5.93 14.00
CA VAL A 19 0.60 6.78 14.44
C VAL A 19 -0.58 5.93 14.92
N ASN A 20 -0.93 4.87 14.20
CA ASN A 20 -1.97 3.93 14.61
C ASN A 20 -1.63 3.23 15.95
N GLN A 21 -0.38 2.82 16.15
CA GLN A 21 0.05 2.23 17.43
C GLN A 21 -0.05 3.24 18.58
N LEU A 22 0.38 4.48 18.37
CA LEU A 22 0.29 5.55 19.37
C LEU A 22 -1.17 5.85 19.72
N LEU A 23 -2.07 5.92 18.73
CA LEU A 23 -3.50 6.15 18.93
C LEU A 23 -4.21 5.00 19.67
N CYS A 24 -3.72 3.77 19.53
CA CYS A 24 -4.24 2.57 20.20
C CYS A 24 -3.64 2.35 21.60
N SER A 25 -2.66 3.16 22.02
CA SER A 25 -2.06 3.03 23.35
C SER A 25 -3.03 3.43 24.46
N GLU A 26 -2.91 2.79 25.63
CA GLU A 26 -3.76 3.06 26.80
C GLU A 26 -3.66 4.52 27.28
N ASP A 27 -2.51 5.15 27.02
CA ASP A 27 -2.20 6.51 27.39
C ASP A 27 -2.57 7.54 26.32
N ALA A 28 -3.03 7.10 25.14
CA ALA A 28 -3.28 7.98 23.99
C ALA A 28 -4.24 9.13 24.31
N THR A 29 -5.24 8.87 25.16
CA THR A 29 -6.26 9.87 25.53
C THR A 29 -5.88 10.72 26.74
N LYS A 30 -4.75 10.43 27.41
CA LYS A 30 -4.23 11.25 28.51
C LYS A 30 -3.74 12.62 28.02
N ASP A 31 -3.25 12.68 26.77
CA ASP A 31 -2.96 13.91 26.06
C ASP A 31 -3.92 14.10 24.88
N MET A 32 -5.03 14.80 25.13
CA MET A 32 -6.05 15.06 24.11
C MET A 32 -5.54 15.94 22.96
N GLU A 33 -4.59 16.84 23.22
CA GLU A 33 -4.02 17.68 22.17
C GLU A 33 -3.15 16.85 21.22
N GLY A 34 -2.30 15.99 21.77
CA GLY A 34 -1.51 15.01 21.01
C GLY A 34 -2.40 14.03 20.24
N TYR A 35 -3.46 13.51 20.86
CA TYR A 35 -4.42 12.61 20.22
C TYR A 35 -5.10 13.22 18.98
N LEU A 36 -5.51 14.49 19.07
CA LEU A 36 -6.13 15.20 17.95
C LEU A 36 -5.12 15.46 16.82
N LYS A 37 -3.87 15.77 17.15
CA LYS A 37 -2.80 15.93 16.15
C LYS A 37 -2.52 14.62 15.41
N LEU A 38 -2.37 13.51 16.15
CA LEU A 38 -2.15 12.18 15.58
C LEU A 38 -3.33 11.73 14.70
N ASN A 39 -4.57 12.01 15.09
CA ASN A 39 -5.73 11.69 14.25
C ASN A 39 -5.75 12.46 12.94
N ARG A 40 -5.36 13.75 12.95
CA ARG A 40 -5.24 14.55 11.73
C ARG A 40 -4.13 14.01 10.83
N GLU A 41 -2.96 13.74 11.41
CA GLU A 41 -1.84 13.14 10.69
C GLU A 41 -2.24 11.80 10.05
N ARG A 42 -2.91 10.92 10.80
CA ARG A 42 -3.46 9.66 10.27
C ARG A 42 -4.35 9.90 9.06
N ALA A 43 -5.33 10.80 9.18
CA ALA A 43 -6.29 11.07 8.11
C ALA A 43 -5.64 11.64 6.83
N GLU A 44 -4.51 12.34 6.96
CA GLU A 44 -3.74 12.83 5.82
C GLU A 44 -2.89 11.72 5.17
N LEU A 45 -2.32 10.83 5.98
CA LEU A 45 -1.46 9.73 5.52
C LEU A 45 -2.23 8.55 4.93
N GLU A 46 -3.37 8.21 5.52
CA GLU A 46 -4.20 7.04 5.18
C GLU A 46 -4.50 6.93 3.68
N PRO A 47 -5.07 7.94 2.98
CA PRO A 47 -5.38 7.80 1.55
C PRO A 47 -4.13 7.61 0.68
N VAL A 48 -3.00 8.21 1.06
CA VAL A 48 -1.73 8.10 0.31
C VAL A 48 -1.13 6.71 0.48
N VAL A 49 -1.13 6.20 1.71
CA VAL A 49 -0.58 4.88 2.03
C VAL A 49 -1.48 3.77 1.49
N GLU A 50 -2.81 3.91 1.55
CA GLU A 50 -3.75 2.98 0.96
C GLU A 50 -3.57 2.84 -0.55
N LEU A 51 -3.43 3.97 -1.26
CA LEU A 51 -3.15 3.96 -2.70
C LEU A 51 -1.82 3.28 -3.01
N PHE A 52 -0.78 3.58 -2.21
CA PHE A 52 0.53 2.95 -2.35
C PHE A 52 0.48 1.43 -2.09
N HIS A 53 -0.25 0.98 -1.07
CA HIS A 53 -0.44 -0.46 -0.78
C HIS A 53 -1.22 -1.16 -1.88
N ALA A 54 -2.26 -0.52 -2.42
CA ALA A 54 -3.01 -1.04 -3.55
C ALA A 54 -2.11 -1.21 -4.79
N TYR A 55 -1.26 -0.21 -5.07
CA TYR A 55 -0.29 -0.27 -6.15
C TYR A 55 0.73 -1.41 -5.94
N THR A 56 1.36 -1.50 -4.77
CA THR A 56 2.39 -2.52 -4.50
C THR A 56 1.83 -3.92 -4.48
N SER A 57 0.63 -4.12 -3.94
CA SER A 57 -0.09 -5.39 -4.00
C SER A 57 -0.42 -5.78 -5.45
N CYS A 58 -0.92 -4.85 -6.26
CA CYS A 58 -1.21 -5.11 -7.66
C CYS A 58 0.05 -5.48 -8.46
N ALA A 59 1.16 -4.76 -8.23
CA ALA A 59 2.45 -5.08 -8.84
C ALA A 59 2.97 -6.46 -8.40
N GLY A 60 2.81 -6.81 -7.12
CA GLY A 60 3.16 -8.14 -6.59
C GLY A 60 2.33 -9.26 -7.21
N ASN A 61 1.02 -9.05 -7.39
CA ASN A 61 0.13 -10.02 -8.04
C ASN A 61 0.54 -10.27 -9.49
N ILE A 62 0.90 -9.22 -10.23
CA ILE A 62 1.41 -9.36 -11.61
C ILE A 62 2.72 -10.14 -11.62
N ALA A 63 3.63 -9.89 -10.67
CA ALA A 63 4.89 -10.63 -10.57
C ALA A 63 4.63 -12.13 -10.29
N ALA A 64 3.74 -12.45 -9.35
CA ALA A 64 3.35 -13.82 -9.06
C ALA A 64 2.67 -14.50 -10.26
N ALA A 65 1.79 -13.79 -10.98
CA ALA A 65 1.18 -14.30 -12.20
C ALA A 65 2.23 -14.55 -13.30
N ARG A 66 3.26 -13.70 -13.43
CA ARG A 66 4.37 -13.92 -14.35
C ARG A 66 5.17 -15.18 -14.02
N GLU A 67 5.37 -15.49 -12.75
CA GLU A 67 5.97 -16.76 -12.31
C GLU A 67 5.06 -17.95 -12.65
N MET A 68 3.73 -17.82 -12.47
CA MET A 68 2.78 -18.87 -12.87
C MET A 68 2.76 -19.11 -14.38
N ALA A 69 3.03 -18.09 -15.20
CA ALA A 69 3.07 -18.23 -16.66
C ALA A 69 4.24 -19.08 -17.18
N GLU A 70 5.21 -19.41 -16.32
CA GLU A 70 6.28 -20.37 -16.64
C GLU A 70 5.74 -21.80 -16.80
N ASP A 71 4.62 -22.12 -16.14
CA ASP A 71 3.89 -23.37 -16.34
C ASP A 71 3.00 -23.26 -17.59
N PRO A 72 3.24 -24.07 -18.64
CA PRO A 72 2.44 -24.05 -19.87
C PRO A 72 0.95 -24.30 -19.66
N GLU A 73 0.56 -25.06 -18.62
CA GLU A 73 -0.85 -25.35 -18.33
C GLU A 73 -1.55 -24.15 -17.68
N MET A 74 -0.81 -23.32 -16.94
CA MET A 74 -1.35 -22.13 -16.27
C MET A 74 -1.16 -20.84 -17.07
N ARG A 75 -0.44 -20.88 -18.18
CA ARG A 75 -0.04 -19.69 -18.95
C ARG A 75 -1.21 -18.83 -19.43
N GLU A 76 -2.27 -19.43 -19.96
CA GLU A 76 -3.44 -18.68 -20.44
C GLU A 76 -4.13 -17.93 -19.29
N PHE A 77 -4.30 -18.59 -18.14
CA PHE A 77 -4.86 -17.99 -16.94
C PHE A 77 -3.96 -16.87 -16.40
N ALA A 78 -2.66 -17.12 -16.33
CA ALA A 78 -1.67 -16.15 -15.88
C ALA A 78 -1.62 -14.89 -16.78
N ASP A 79 -1.68 -15.05 -18.10
CA ASP A 79 -1.68 -13.94 -19.05
C ASP A 79 -2.91 -13.03 -18.86
N ASP A 80 -4.08 -13.59 -18.55
CA ASP A 80 -5.29 -12.81 -18.27
C ASP A 80 -5.24 -12.11 -16.90
N GLU A 81 -4.67 -12.75 -15.88
CA GLU A 81 -4.39 -12.10 -14.58
C GLU A 81 -3.40 -10.94 -14.72
N ILE A 82 -2.34 -11.10 -15.52
CA ILE A 82 -1.37 -10.05 -15.81
C ILE A 82 -2.06 -8.86 -16.49
N LYS A 83 -2.88 -9.09 -17.53
CA LYS A 83 -3.60 -8.02 -18.22
C LYS A 83 -4.54 -7.25 -17.28
N GLN A 84 -5.27 -7.97 -16.43
CA GLN A 84 -6.18 -7.36 -15.46
C GLN A 84 -5.40 -6.54 -14.42
N GLY A 85 -4.29 -7.08 -13.92
CA GLY A 85 -3.39 -6.37 -13.01
C GLY A 85 -2.79 -5.11 -13.64
N GLU A 86 -2.32 -5.19 -14.89
CA GLU A 86 -1.77 -4.03 -15.62
C GLU A 86 -2.83 -2.95 -15.85
N ALA A 87 -4.05 -3.33 -16.23
CA ALA A 87 -5.17 -2.39 -16.36
C ALA A 87 -5.50 -1.70 -15.03
N ARG A 88 -5.44 -2.43 -13.91
CA ARG A 88 -5.65 -1.89 -12.57
C ARG A 88 -4.51 -0.97 -12.13
N LEU A 89 -3.26 -1.29 -12.45
CA LEU A 89 -2.12 -0.41 -12.17
C LEU A 89 -2.26 0.95 -12.87
N VAL A 90 -2.73 0.97 -14.12
CA VAL A 90 -2.97 2.22 -14.86
C VAL A 90 -4.04 3.10 -14.19
N GLN A 91 -5.00 2.51 -13.47
CA GLN A 91 -6.01 3.27 -12.72
C GLN A 91 -5.48 3.79 -11.37
N LEU A 92 -4.36 3.25 -10.89
CA LEU A 92 -3.73 3.61 -9.61
C LEU A 92 -2.55 4.59 -9.78
N ASP A 93 -2.08 4.81 -11.02
CA ASP A 93 -1.07 5.80 -11.42
C ASP A 93 -1.67 7.21 -11.57
#